data_AF-A0A699T0Z8-F1
#
_entry.id   AF-A0A699T0Z8-F1
#
_cell.length_a   1.000
_cell.length_b   1.000
_cell.length_c   1.000
_cell.angle_alpha   90.00
_cell.angle_beta   90.00
_cell.angle_gamma   90.00
#
_symmetry.space_group_name_H-M   'P 1'
#
loop_
_entity.id
_entity.type
_entity.pdbx_description
1 polymer ?
#
loop_
_entity_poly.entity_id
_entity_poly.type
_entity_poly.pdbx_seq_one_letter_code
_entity_poly.pdbx_strand_id
1 'polypeptide(L)'
;SGFALGGSAMLTNYPAGDGALRLTDATSGQAGYTIDKQSFVSTQGFSISFEFFSYGTTTTPPADGFSVFLVDANGTTPGNGFSIGAVGGSLGYAQRDAEPGVTKGYLGIGIDEYGNYGIASEGKTGGYPGRTTLLPNAVSLRGPYNSADASRTTGYAYLAGSNILPFNLAVGTSPTNQGSRVTDPNSPDYRKAYINVIPVTTNGSIVYKVTIRIQNGQSVTTAVNNVLVT
;
A
#
# COMPACT_ATOMS: atom_id res chain seq x y z
N SER A 1 -20.08 9.38 -1.22
CA SER A 1 -19.01 8.55 -1.80
C SER A 1 -19.20 7.09 -1.39
N GLY A 2 -18.70 6.15 -2.21
CA GLY A 2 -18.65 4.71 -1.87
C GLY A 2 -17.56 4.35 -0.84
N PHE A 3 -16.69 5.31 -0.50
CA PHE A 3 -15.59 5.13 0.44
C PHE A 3 -15.87 5.82 1.79
N ALA A 4 -15.27 5.28 2.86
CA ALA A 4 -15.11 5.97 4.14
C ALA A 4 -13.64 6.30 4.36
N LEU A 5 -13.39 7.55 4.79
CA LEU A 5 -12.05 8.09 5.03
C LEU A 5 -11.80 8.20 6.53
N GLY A 6 -10.53 8.12 6.93
CA GLY A 6 -10.10 8.39 8.30
C GLY A 6 -8.60 8.59 8.43
N GLY A 7 -8.14 8.86 9.65
CA GLY A 7 -6.77 9.33 9.88
C GLY A 7 -6.58 10.73 9.29
N SER A 8 -5.48 10.94 8.57
CA SER A 8 -5.17 12.20 7.87
C SER A 8 -5.76 12.31 6.45
N ALA A 9 -6.48 11.28 5.98
CA ALA A 9 -6.96 11.25 4.61
C ALA A 9 -8.08 12.27 4.35
N MET A 10 -8.02 12.94 3.21
CA MET A 10 -9.05 13.87 2.74
C MET A 10 -9.19 13.87 1.22
N LEU A 11 -10.35 14.30 0.73
CA LEU A 11 -10.53 14.63 -0.68
C LEU A 11 -10.11 16.08 -0.90
N THR A 12 -9.15 16.31 -1.79
CA THR A 12 -8.79 17.66 -2.21
C THR A 12 -9.77 18.16 -3.27
N ASN A 13 -9.72 19.46 -3.58
CA ASN A 13 -10.49 20.08 -4.65
C ASN A 13 -9.61 21.11 -5.37
N TYR A 14 -8.34 20.77 -5.61
CA TYR A 14 -7.36 21.66 -6.20
C TYR A 14 -6.69 21.07 -7.45
N PRO A 15 -6.73 21.77 -8.59
CA PRO A 15 -7.59 22.92 -8.88
C PRO A 15 -9.09 22.59 -8.70
N ALA A 16 -9.95 23.60 -8.63
CA ALA A 16 -11.38 23.36 -8.40
C ALA A 16 -11.96 22.39 -9.45
N GLY A 17 -12.55 21.29 -8.98
CA GLY A 17 -13.07 20.21 -9.83
C GLY A 17 -12.06 19.13 -10.24
N ASP A 18 -10.79 19.27 -9.88
CA ASP A 18 -9.71 18.31 -10.20
C ASP A 18 -8.97 17.84 -8.94
N GLY A 19 -9.75 17.44 -7.94
CA GLY A 19 -9.27 16.92 -6.67
C GLY A 19 -8.70 15.49 -6.74
N ALA A 20 -7.93 15.13 -5.73
CA ALA A 20 -7.40 13.80 -5.50
C ALA A 20 -7.80 13.29 -4.11
N LEU A 21 -7.77 11.96 -3.93
CA LEU A 21 -7.67 11.40 -2.59
C LEU A 21 -6.24 11.61 -2.09
N ARG A 22 -6.08 12.41 -1.04
CA ARG A 22 -4.80 12.61 -0.37
C ARG A 22 -4.79 11.82 0.92
N LEU A 23 -3.84 10.91 1.07
CA LEU A 23 -3.70 10.08 2.28
C LEU A 23 -3.00 10.82 3.41
N THR A 24 -1.94 11.58 3.09
CA THR A 24 -1.12 12.32 4.06
C THR A 24 -0.73 13.70 3.51
N ASP A 25 -0.43 14.63 4.41
CA ASP A 25 0.30 15.85 4.08
C ASP A 25 1.81 15.60 4.05
N ALA A 26 2.57 16.57 3.54
CA ALA A 26 4.03 16.62 3.52
C ALA A 26 4.63 16.84 4.93
N THR A 27 4.24 16.02 5.90
CA THR A 27 4.66 16.11 7.31
C THR A 27 4.91 14.72 7.89
N SER A 28 5.70 14.64 8.97
CA SER A 28 6.09 13.35 9.55
C SER A 28 5.00 12.72 10.42
N GLY A 29 5.03 11.39 10.55
CA GLY A 29 4.25 10.65 11.54
C GLY A 29 2.75 10.55 11.23
N GLN A 30 2.36 10.57 9.96
CA GLN A 30 0.97 10.49 9.54
C GLN A 30 0.60 9.13 8.96
N ALA A 31 -0.66 8.74 9.17
CA ALA A 31 -1.34 7.74 8.38
C ALA A 31 -2.76 8.23 8.07
N GLY A 32 -3.18 8.03 6.83
CA GLY A 32 -4.55 8.25 6.40
C GLY A 32 -5.01 7.05 5.58
N TYR A 33 -6.30 6.76 5.63
CA TYR A 33 -6.88 5.65 4.92
C TYR A 33 -8.17 6.01 4.23
N THR A 34 -8.48 5.22 3.21
CA THR A 34 -9.81 5.09 2.65
C THR A 34 -10.17 3.60 2.62
N ILE A 35 -11.43 3.27 2.91
CA ILE A 35 -11.95 1.91 2.81
C ILE A 35 -13.19 1.95 1.91
N ASP A 36 -13.21 1.09 0.90
CA ASP A 36 -14.42 0.88 0.10
C ASP A 36 -15.49 0.23 0.97
N LYS A 37 -16.71 0.78 0.95
CA LYS A 37 -17.85 0.22 1.69
C LYS A 37 -18.43 -1.01 1.00
N GLN A 38 -18.08 -1.25 -0.27
CA GLN A 38 -18.46 -2.45 -0.98
C GLN A 38 -17.52 -3.60 -0.62
N SER A 39 -18.10 -4.72 -0.17
CA SER A 39 -17.38 -5.98 -0.04
C SER A 39 -17.47 -6.77 -1.33
N PHE A 40 -16.50 -7.65 -1.55
CA PHE A 40 -16.53 -8.62 -2.64
C PHE A 40 -16.28 -10.02 -2.10
N VAL A 41 -16.76 -11.03 -2.82
CA VAL A 41 -16.51 -12.43 -2.44
C VAL A 41 -15.07 -12.78 -2.81
N SER A 42 -14.30 -13.27 -1.84
CA SER A 42 -12.89 -13.64 -1.99
C SER A 42 -12.63 -14.58 -3.18
N THR A 43 -13.57 -15.47 -3.50
CA THR A 43 -13.48 -16.40 -4.63
C THR A 43 -13.57 -15.77 -6.01
N GLN A 44 -13.82 -14.47 -6.12
CA GLN A 44 -13.84 -13.73 -7.40
C GLN A 44 -12.55 -12.94 -7.66
N GLY A 45 -11.77 -12.64 -6.61
CA GLY A 45 -10.61 -11.76 -6.72
C GLY A 45 -10.98 -10.34 -7.12
N PHE A 46 -9.97 -9.57 -7.53
CA PHE A 46 -10.16 -8.24 -8.07
C PHE A 46 -9.01 -7.83 -9.01
N SER A 47 -9.33 -6.88 -9.89
CA SER A 47 -8.35 -6.13 -10.66
C SER A 47 -8.66 -4.65 -10.51
N ILE A 48 -7.68 -3.86 -10.09
CA ILE A 48 -7.81 -2.41 -9.95
C ILE A 48 -6.63 -1.72 -10.61
N SER A 49 -6.87 -0.51 -11.06
CA SER A 49 -5.80 0.41 -11.43
C SER A 49 -6.13 1.81 -10.98
N PHE A 50 -5.11 2.55 -10.56
CA PHE A 50 -5.26 3.94 -10.13
C PHE A 50 -3.96 4.70 -10.38
N GLU A 51 -4.13 5.98 -10.70
CA GLU A 51 -3.04 6.95 -10.77
C GLU A 51 -2.64 7.33 -9.35
N PHE A 52 -1.35 7.50 -9.11
CA PHE A 52 -0.85 7.99 -7.83
C PHE A 52 0.33 8.93 -8.04
N PHE A 53 0.63 9.71 -7.02
CA PHE A 53 1.78 10.58 -6.97
C PHE A 53 2.06 10.89 -5.50
N SER A 54 3.33 10.95 -5.12
CA SER A 54 3.79 11.39 -3.81
C SER A 54 4.84 12.47 -3.98
N TYR A 55 4.74 13.51 -3.15
CA TYR A 55 5.49 14.75 -3.29
C TYR A 55 5.71 15.39 -1.91
N GLY A 56 6.57 16.41 -1.85
CA GLY A 56 6.77 17.19 -0.62
C GLY A 56 7.42 16.37 0.50
N THR A 57 8.54 15.72 0.22
CA THR A 57 9.25 14.92 1.23
C THR A 57 9.84 15.79 2.35
N THR A 58 9.80 15.30 3.59
CA THR A 58 10.54 15.85 4.74
C THR A 58 11.86 15.11 5.01
N THR A 59 12.15 14.06 4.25
CA THR A 59 13.33 13.20 4.42
C THR A 59 14.09 13.03 3.10
N THR A 60 15.36 12.65 3.21
CA THR A 60 16.20 12.25 2.07
C THR A 60 16.82 10.88 2.39
N PRO A 61 16.43 9.79 1.69
CA PRO A 61 15.48 9.72 0.56
C PRO A 61 14.01 9.96 0.98
N PRO A 62 13.09 10.16 0.01
CA PRO A 62 11.65 10.31 0.27
C PRO A 62 11.05 9.14 1.03
N ALA A 63 10.03 9.43 1.86
CA ALA A 63 9.42 8.44 2.73
C ALA A 63 7.93 8.72 3.02
N ASP A 64 7.14 7.71 3.40
CA ASP A 64 7.50 6.27 3.40
C ASP A 64 6.90 5.52 2.20
N GLY A 65 5.75 5.98 1.70
CA GLY A 65 4.96 5.31 0.67
C GLY A 65 3.53 5.06 1.14
N PHE A 66 2.85 4.09 0.54
CA PHE A 66 1.49 3.69 0.94
C PHE A 66 1.23 2.22 0.69
N SER A 67 0.16 1.69 1.26
CA SER A 67 -0.30 0.33 0.97
C SER A 67 -1.71 0.30 0.38
N VAL A 68 -1.96 -0.69 -0.47
CA VAL A 68 -3.30 -1.15 -0.83
C VAL A 68 -3.53 -2.46 -0.10
N PHE A 69 -4.64 -2.60 0.59
CA PHE A 69 -4.85 -3.78 1.42
C PHE A 69 -6.29 -4.29 1.38
N LEU A 70 -6.42 -5.58 1.68
CA LEU A 70 -7.69 -6.26 1.91
C LEU A 70 -7.87 -6.46 3.40
N VAL A 71 -9.10 -6.27 3.87
CA VAL A 71 -9.54 -6.61 5.23
C VAL A 71 -10.76 -7.52 5.17
N ASP A 72 -10.94 -8.36 6.18
CA ASP A 72 -12.19 -9.09 6.37
C ASP A 72 -13.33 -8.09 6.61
N ALA A 73 -14.27 -7.98 5.68
CA ALA A 73 -15.40 -7.06 5.75
C ALA A 73 -16.26 -7.25 7.02
N ASN A 74 -16.28 -8.46 7.58
CA ASN A 74 -17.00 -8.72 8.82
C ASN A 74 -16.29 -8.05 10.01
N GLY A 75 -16.88 -6.99 10.56
CA GLY A 75 -16.35 -6.29 11.73
C GLY A 75 -15.19 -5.32 11.45
N THR A 76 -15.03 -4.88 10.20
CA THR A 76 -14.07 -3.83 9.79
C THR A 76 -14.76 -2.62 9.16
N THR A 77 -15.94 -2.28 9.66
CA THR A 77 -16.61 -1.05 9.23
C THR A 77 -15.82 0.16 9.74
N PRO A 78 -15.45 1.13 8.89
CA PRO A 78 -14.82 2.37 9.34
C PRO A 78 -15.68 3.09 10.38
N GLY A 79 -15.09 3.43 11.53
CA GLY A 79 -15.79 3.97 12.70
C GLY A 79 -16.40 2.91 13.63
N ASN A 80 -16.35 1.63 13.27
CA ASN A 80 -16.79 0.51 14.12
C ASN A 80 -15.89 -0.73 13.93
N GLY A 81 -14.88 -0.86 14.80
CA GLY A 81 -13.96 -2.00 14.82
C GLY A 81 -12.74 -1.86 13.92
N PHE A 82 -12.80 -1.08 12.84
CA PHE A 82 -11.64 -0.83 11.98
C PHE A 82 -10.63 0.14 12.61
N SER A 83 -9.35 -0.22 12.52
CA SER A 83 -8.21 0.65 12.80
C SER A 83 -7.14 0.36 11.75
N ILE A 84 -6.59 1.42 11.16
CA ILE A 84 -5.41 1.32 10.30
C ILE A 84 -4.21 0.78 11.11
N GLY A 85 -3.24 0.19 10.42
CA GLY A 85 -1.95 -0.22 10.99
C GLY A 85 -1.00 0.94 11.25
N ALA A 86 0.21 0.62 11.70
CA ALA A 86 1.19 1.59 12.16
C ALA A 86 1.70 2.53 11.05
N VAL A 87 2.15 3.72 11.46
CA VAL A 87 2.73 4.74 10.57
C VAL A 87 4.15 4.36 10.13
N GLY A 88 4.72 5.14 9.22
CA GLY A 88 6.11 4.96 8.77
C GLY A 88 6.27 3.71 7.90
N GLY A 89 7.32 2.94 8.16
CA GLY A 89 7.64 1.72 7.41
C GLY A 89 6.62 0.60 7.42
N SER A 90 5.56 0.73 8.21
CA SER A 90 4.45 -0.22 8.21
C SER A 90 3.36 0.14 7.19
N LEU A 91 3.46 1.31 6.55
CA LEU A 91 2.61 1.82 5.47
C LEU A 91 1.11 1.73 5.78
N GLY A 92 0.72 1.85 7.06
CA GLY A 92 -0.67 1.71 7.50
C GLY A 92 -1.24 0.29 7.44
N TYR A 93 -0.43 -0.73 7.14
CA TYR A 93 -0.87 -2.13 7.08
C TYR A 93 -0.28 -2.97 8.21
N ALA A 94 1.04 -3.01 8.34
CA ALA A 94 1.71 -3.88 9.31
C ALA A 94 1.74 -3.27 10.72
N GLN A 95 2.13 -4.07 11.69
CA GLN A 95 2.52 -3.60 13.03
C GLN A 95 3.83 -2.80 12.98
N ARG A 96 4.12 -2.04 14.04
CA ARG A 96 5.45 -1.46 14.31
C ARG A 96 5.78 -1.59 15.79
N ASP A 97 6.64 -2.53 16.15
CA ASP A 97 6.91 -2.88 17.55
C ASP A 97 5.61 -3.10 18.35
N ALA A 98 5.27 -2.21 19.29
CA ALA A 98 4.04 -2.26 20.07
C ALA A 98 2.83 -1.58 19.39
N GLU A 99 3.03 -0.88 18.27
CA GLU A 99 1.94 -0.31 17.48
C GLU A 99 1.25 -1.38 16.65
N PRO A 100 -0.09 -1.45 16.69
CA PRO A 100 -0.85 -2.50 16.05
C PRO A 100 -0.84 -2.39 14.51
N GLY A 101 -0.93 -3.52 13.83
CA GLY A 101 -1.26 -3.61 12.40
C GLY A 101 -2.75 -3.46 12.13
N VAL A 102 -3.15 -3.43 10.85
CA VAL A 102 -4.52 -3.15 10.42
C VAL A 102 -5.52 -4.20 10.93
N THR A 103 -6.66 -3.74 11.47
CA THR A 103 -7.67 -4.67 11.98
C THR A 103 -8.11 -5.65 10.89
N LYS A 104 -7.98 -6.95 11.18
CA LYS A 104 -8.36 -8.06 10.30
C LYS A 104 -7.80 -7.96 8.86
N GLY A 105 -6.56 -7.49 8.73
CA GLY A 105 -5.85 -7.48 7.45
C GLY A 105 -5.70 -8.87 6.85
N TYR A 106 -5.93 -9.02 5.56
CA TYR A 106 -5.80 -10.29 4.84
C TYR A 106 -4.57 -10.28 3.92
N LEU A 107 -4.39 -9.21 3.15
CA LEU A 107 -3.26 -9.02 2.24
C LEU A 107 -2.93 -7.54 2.17
N GLY A 108 -1.66 -7.19 2.34
CA GLY A 108 -1.16 -5.82 2.21
C GLY A 108 -0.12 -5.71 1.11
N ILE A 109 -0.35 -4.80 0.16
CA ILE A 109 0.52 -4.51 -0.98
C ILE A 109 1.15 -3.14 -0.71
N GLY A 110 2.39 -3.12 -0.25
CA GLY A 110 3.13 -1.88 -0.01
C GLY A 110 3.83 -1.41 -1.27
N ILE A 111 3.58 -0.14 -1.64
CA ILE A 111 4.32 0.63 -2.63
C ILE A 111 5.26 1.52 -1.81
N ASP A 112 6.49 1.06 -1.64
CA ASP A 112 7.43 1.48 -0.61
C ASP A 112 8.54 2.37 -1.19
N GLU A 113 8.51 3.64 -0.84
CA GLU A 113 9.48 4.65 -1.29
C GLU A 113 10.78 4.58 -0.49
N TYR A 114 10.66 4.35 0.82
CA TYR A 114 11.79 4.43 1.74
C TYR A 114 12.52 3.09 1.91
N GLY A 115 11.78 1.99 1.96
CA GLY A 115 12.30 0.64 1.81
C GLY A 115 12.30 -0.24 3.05
N ASN A 116 11.60 0.12 4.13
CA ASN A 116 11.48 -0.68 5.35
C ASN A 116 10.23 -1.58 5.39
N TYR A 117 9.25 -1.40 4.49
CA TYR A 117 8.02 -2.18 4.51
C TYR A 117 8.26 -3.65 4.25
N GLY A 118 9.11 -4.03 3.30
CA GLY A 118 9.43 -5.44 3.03
C GLY A 118 10.54 -6.02 3.90
N ILE A 119 11.12 -5.25 4.82
CA ILE A 119 12.29 -5.64 5.61
C ILE A 119 11.86 -6.13 6.99
N ALA A 120 12.60 -7.11 7.54
CA ALA A 120 12.46 -7.58 8.91
C ALA A 120 13.02 -6.53 9.89
N SER A 121 12.26 -5.46 10.09
CA SER A 121 12.62 -4.29 10.89
C SER A 121 11.40 -3.79 11.67
N GLU A 122 11.63 -3.03 12.74
CA GLU A 122 10.56 -2.39 13.54
C GLU A 122 9.50 -3.40 14.03
N GLY A 123 9.94 -4.56 14.51
CA GLY A 123 9.06 -5.63 15.02
C GLY A 123 8.23 -6.37 13.95
N LYS A 124 8.41 -6.07 12.66
CA LYS A 124 7.67 -6.74 11.58
C LYS A 124 8.09 -8.20 11.42
N THR A 125 7.11 -9.07 11.20
CA THR A 125 7.35 -10.51 10.98
C THR A 125 7.90 -10.77 9.59
N GLY A 126 9.10 -11.37 9.52
CA GLY A 126 9.77 -11.72 8.27
C GLY A 126 10.18 -10.52 7.41
N GLY A 127 10.85 -10.82 6.31
CA GLY A 127 11.29 -9.84 5.31
C GLY A 127 11.99 -10.50 4.14
N TYR A 128 12.51 -9.70 3.22
CA TYR A 128 13.35 -10.18 2.12
C TYR A 128 14.44 -11.15 2.63
N PRO A 129 14.53 -12.38 2.10
CA PRO A 129 15.50 -13.37 2.54
C PRO A 129 16.94 -12.82 2.47
N GLY A 130 17.66 -12.91 3.60
CA GLY A 130 19.05 -12.48 3.70
C GLY A 130 19.28 -10.97 3.62
N ARG A 131 18.22 -10.15 3.58
CA ARG A 131 18.35 -8.69 3.50
C ARG A 131 18.15 -8.03 4.85
N THR A 132 19.12 -7.22 5.25
CA THR A 132 19.10 -6.45 6.51
C THR A 132 19.08 -4.93 6.29
N THR A 133 19.14 -4.46 5.04
CA THR A 133 19.16 -3.05 4.67
C THR A 133 17.89 -2.63 3.93
N LEU A 134 17.55 -1.34 3.99
CA LEU A 134 16.39 -0.75 3.30
C LEU A 134 16.40 -1.09 1.81
N LEU A 135 15.22 -1.34 1.23
CA LEU A 135 14.99 -1.56 -0.20
C LEU A 135 14.05 -0.48 -0.76
N PRO A 136 14.54 0.73 -1.03
CA PRO A 136 13.69 1.82 -1.51
C PRO A 136 13.13 1.52 -2.90
N ASN A 137 12.05 2.21 -3.24
CA ASN A 137 11.36 2.10 -4.54
C ASN A 137 11.01 0.65 -4.90
N ALA A 138 10.32 -0.05 -4.00
CA ALA A 138 9.96 -1.45 -4.19
C ALA A 138 8.49 -1.71 -3.92
N VAL A 139 7.98 -2.83 -4.42
CA VAL A 139 6.65 -3.34 -4.07
C VAL A 139 6.84 -4.58 -3.22
N SER A 140 6.16 -4.66 -2.08
CA SER A 140 6.20 -5.86 -1.23
C SER A 140 4.81 -6.29 -0.77
N LEU A 141 4.64 -7.59 -0.56
CA LEU A 141 3.41 -8.23 -0.10
C LEU A 141 3.58 -8.69 1.35
N ARG A 142 2.57 -8.42 2.18
CA ARG A 142 2.46 -8.91 3.55
C ARG A 142 1.14 -9.65 3.74
N GLY A 143 1.18 -10.72 4.52
CA GLY A 143 0.07 -11.63 4.75
C GLY A 143 -0.89 -11.17 5.84
N PRO A 144 -1.74 -12.09 6.32
CA PRO A 144 -2.85 -11.74 7.20
C PRO A 144 -2.41 -11.38 8.62
N TYR A 145 -3.30 -10.70 9.32
CA TYR A 145 -3.22 -10.51 10.77
C TYR A 145 -3.22 -11.85 11.52
N ASN A 146 -2.66 -11.86 12.74
CA ASN A 146 -2.82 -12.99 13.65
C ASN A 146 -4.13 -12.85 14.45
N SER A 147 -5.12 -13.70 14.16
CA SER A 147 -6.41 -13.67 14.86
C SER A 147 -6.34 -14.07 16.33
N ALA A 148 -5.28 -14.75 16.76
CA ALA A 148 -5.06 -15.10 18.16
C ALA A 148 -4.43 -13.94 18.96
N ASP A 149 -3.96 -12.89 18.29
CA ASP A 149 -3.31 -11.75 18.92
C ASP A 149 -4.23 -10.52 18.88
N ALA A 150 -4.93 -10.30 19.99
CA ALA A 150 -5.80 -9.15 20.18
C ALA A 150 -5.05 -7.81 20.15
N SER A 151 -3.74 -7.80 20.43
CA SER A 151 -2.91 -6.58 20.37
C SER A 151 -2.54 -6.20 18.93
N ARG A 152 -2.71 -7.10 17.96
CA ARG A 152 -2.36 -6.92 16.54
C ARG A 152 -0.88 -6.57 16.32
N THR A 153 0.01 -7.03 17.19
CA THR A 153 1.46 -6.82 17.09
C THR A 153 2.18 -7.99 16.41
N THR A 154 1.45 -9.05 16.05
CA THR A 154 1.95 -10.23 15.33
C THR A 154 1.09 -10.54 14.09
N GLY A 155 1.64 -11.37 13.19
CA GLY A 155 1.08 -11.59 11.86
C GLY A 155 1.72 -10.66 10.83
N TYR A 156 0.99 -10.32 9.77
CA TYR A 156 1.43 -9.45 8.68
C TYR A 156 2.79 -9.85 8.09
N ALA A 157 3.04 -11.16 8.04
CA ALA A 157 4.31 -11.73 7.63
C ALA A 157 4.65 -11.33 6.20
N TYR A 158 5.92 -11.02 5.92
CA TYR A 158 6.38 -10.83 4.54
C TYR A 158 6.10 -12.08 3.70
N LEU A 159 5.57 -11.89 2.49
CA LEU A 159 5.23 -12.97 1.56
C LEU A 159 6.15 -12.98 0.35
N ALA A 160 6.28 -11.83 -0.32
CA ALA A 160 7.06 -11.67 -1.53
C ALA A 160 7.26 -10.18 -1.83
N GLY A 161 8.06 -9.87 -2.84
CA GLY A 161 8.28 -8.49 -3.25
C GLY A 161 9.21 -8.38 -4.45
N SER A 162 9.40 -7.16 -4.92
CA SER A 162 10.20 -6.83 -6.09
C SER A 162 11.66 -6.57 -5.73
N ASN A 163 12.52 -6.48 -6.75
CA ASN A 163 13.75 -5.70 -6.61
C ASN A 163 13.44 -4.20 -6.62
N ILE A 164 14.48 -3.36 -6.47
CA ILE A 164 14.37 -1.91 -6.70
C ILE A 164 13.81 -1.67 -8.11
N LEU A 165 12.77 -0.85 -8.21
CA LEU A 165 12.19 -0.42 -9.48
C LEU A 165 13.18 0.46 -10.24
N PRO A 166 13.15 0.48 -11.58
CA PRO A 166 14.07 1.27 -12.40
C PRO A 166 13.76 2.79 -12.40
N PHE A 167 12.97 3.27 -11.44
CA PHE A 167 12.55 4.66 -11.28
C PHE A 167 12.17 4.94 -9.83
N ASN A 168 12.14 6.22 -9.45
CA ASN A 168 11.62 6.64 -8.15
C ASN A 168 10.09 6.59 -8.13
N LEU A 169 9.53 6.07 -7.04
CA LEU A 169 8.09 6.10 -6.78
C LEU A 169 7.65 7.54 -6.43
N ALA A 170 8.41 8.21 -5.57
CA ALA A 170 8.25 9.63 -5.29
C ALA A 170 8.64 10.51 -6.47
N VAL A 171 7.90 11.59 -6.68
CA VAL A 171 8.08 12.53 -7.80
C VAL A 171 8.54 13.91 -7.33
N GLY A 172 9.30 14.60 -8.18
CA GLY A 172 9.97 15.86 -7.83
C GLY A 172 9.08 17.11 -7.92
N THR A 173 7.95 17.04 -8.63
CA THR A 173 7.04 18.18 -8.73
C THR A 173 6.26 18.36 -7.44
N SER A 174 6.74 19.26 -6.58
CA SER A 174 5.91 20.37 -6.06
C SER A 174 6.68 21.29 -5.12
N PRO A 175 7.31 22.35 -5.65
CA PRO A 175 7.27 23.64 -4.96
C PRO A 175 6.13 24.55 -5.47
N THR A 176 5.61 24.35 -6.68
CA THR A 176 4.71 25.31 -7.33
C THR A 176 3.24 24.89 -7.44
N ASN A 177 2.88 23.61 -7.27
CA ASN A 177 1.49 23.12 -7.38
C ASN A 177 1.22 21.92 -6.46
N GLN A 178 1.18 22.17 -5.14
CA GLN A 178 0.82 21.14 -4.16
C GLN A 178 -0.63 20.68 -4.40
N GLY A 179 -0.80 19.46 -4.91
CA GLY A 179 -2.11 18.81 -5.01
C GLY A 179 -2.71 18.68 -6.41
N SER A 180 -2.07 19.21 -7.47
CA SER A 180 -2.50 18.95 -8.84
C SER A 180 -2.20 17.50 -9.23
N ARG A 181 -3.17 16.82 -9.85
CA ARG A 181 -2.99 15.45 -10.32
C ARG A 181 -1.99 15.39 -11.47
N VAL A 182 -1.19 14.33 -11.51
CA VAL A 182 -0.36 13.99 -12.67
C VAL A 182 -1.09 12.94 -13.51
N THR A 183 -1.82 13.38 -14.54
CA THR A 183 -2.68 12.51 -15.36
C THR A 183 -2.16 12.27 -16.78
N ASP A 184 -1.20 13.07 -17.25
CA ASP A 184 -0.61 12.90 -18.59
C ASP A 184 0.46 11.79 -18.58
N PRO A 185 0.25 10.66 -19.28
CA PRO A 185 1.23 9.58 -19.30
C PRO A 185 2.51 9.91 -20.08
N ASN A 186 2.58 11.06 -20.77
CA ASN A 186 3.82 11.58 -21.33
C ASN A 186 4.69 12.32 -20.28
N SER A 187 4.15 12.62 -19.11
CA SER A 187 4.92 13.21 -18.02
C SER A 187 5.89 12.18 -17.41
N PRO A 188 7.17 12.55 -17.15
CA PRO A 188 8.10 11.70 -16.41
C PRO A 188 7.64 11.43 -14.97
N ASP A 189 6.74 12.25 -14.42
CA ASP A 189 6.18 12.10 -13.08
C ASP A 189 4.88 11.27 -13.05
N TYR A 190 4.36 10.84 -14.21
CA TYR A 190 3.18 9.99 -14.23
C TYR A 190 3.47 8.65 -13.56
N ARG A 191 2.62 8.26 -12.59
CA ARG A 191 2.61 6.91 -12.01
C ARG A 191 1.21 6.32 -12.02
N LYS A 192 1.12 5.04 -12.38
CA LYS A 192 -0.12 4.27 -12.29
C LYS A 192 0.15 2.86 -11.82
N ALA A 193 -0.60 2.41 -10.82
CA ALA A 193 -0.53 1.05 -10.33
C ALA A 193 -1.58 0.18 -11.04
N TYR A 194 -1.21 -1.05 -11.36
CA TYR A 194 -2.12 -2.10 -11.81
C TYR A 194 -1.97 -3.29 -10.86
N ILE A 195 -3.04 -3.63 -10.16
CA ILE A 195 -3.07 -4.67 -9.15
C ILE A 195 -4.05 -5.74 -9.60
N ASN A 196 -3.57 -6.96 -9.76
CA ASN A 196 -4.38 -8.13 -10.10
C ASN A 196 -4.21 -9.16 -9.00
N VAL A 197 -5.29 -9.48 -8.30
CA VAL A 197 -5.35 -10.50 -7.26
C VAL A 197 -6.41 -11.49 -7.68
N ILE A 198 -5.97 -12.57 -8.33
CA ILE A 198 -6.86 -13.51 -9.01
C ILE A 198 -6.86 -14.84 -8.26
N PRO A 199 -8.01 -15.33 -7.79
CA PRO A 199 -8.10 -16.62 -7.12
C PRO A 199 -7.76 -17.74 -8.12
N VAL A 200 -6.99 -18.71 -7.66
CA VAL A 200 -6.61 -19.90 -8.40
C VAL A 200 -6.69 -21.11 -7.48
N THR A 201 -7.01 -22.28 -8.02
CA THR A 201 -7.03 -23.53 -7.25
C THR A 201 -5.67 -24.21 -7.35
N THR A 202 -5.06 -24.45 -6.19
CA THR A 202 -3.81 -25.21 -6.06
C THR A 202 -4.00 -26.30 -5.01
N ASN A 203 -3.74 -27.56 -5.37
CA ASN A 203 -3.89 -28.71 -4.45
C ASN A 203 -5.25 -28.74 -3.73
N GLY A 204 -6.33 -28.41 -4.43
CA GLY A 204 -7.69 -28.38 -3.88
C GLY A 204 -8.03 -27.19 -2.99
N SER A 205 -7.09 -26.26 -2.76
CA SER A 205 -7.31 -25.02 -1.99
C SER A 205 -7.32 -23.79 -2.91
N ILE A 206 -8.14 -22.80 -2.59
CA ILE A 206 -8.11 -21.50 -3.26
C ILE A 206 -6.97 -20.67 -2.66
N VAL A 207 -6.10 -20.17 -3.53
CA VAL A 207 -5.03 -19.21 -3.22
C VAL A 207 -5.14 -18.02 -4.16
N TYR A 208 -4.46 -16.92 -3.89
CA TYR A 208 -4.42 -15.79 -4.79
C TYR A 208 -3.13 -15.75 -5.61
N LYS A 209 -3.28 -15.63 -6.92
CA LYS A 209 -2.20 -15.27 -7.83
C LYS A 209 -2.16 -13.75 -7.97
N VAL A 210 -1.08 -13.15 -7.46
CA VAL A 210 -0.89 -11.71 -7.37
C VAL A 210 0.10 -11.24 -8.43
N THR A 211 -0.32 -10.26 -9.23
CA THR A 211 0.53 -9.57 -10.21
C THR A 211 0.38 -8.06 -10.05
N ILE A 212 1.49 -7.39 -9.75
CA ILE A 212 1.56 -5.94 -9.55
C ILE A 212 2.48 -5.34 -10.60
N ARG A 213 1.96 -4.34 -11.33
CA ARG A 213 2.71 -3.55 -12.30
C ARG A 213 2.61 -2.08 -11.95
N ILE A 214 3.72 -1.36 -12.09
CA ILE A 214 3.78 0.08 -11.91
C ILE A 214 4.21 0.70 -13.24
N GLN A 215 3.43 1.67 -13.71
CA GLN A 215 3.73 2.49 -14.86
C GLN A 215 4.48 3.75 -14.42
N ASN A 216 5.54 4.10 -15.16
CA ASN A 216 6.28 5.35 -15.05
C ASN A 216 6.33 5.98 -16.45
N GLY A 217 5.63 7.11 -16.63
CA GLY A 217 5.40 7.67 -17.95
C GLY A 217 4.73 6.65 -18.88
N GLN A 218 5.33 6.40 -20.04
CA GLN A 218 4.84 5.42 -21.03
C GLN A 218 5.30 3.98 -20.77
N SER A 219 6.21 3.77 -19.80
CA SER A 219 6.82 2.47 -19.52
C SER A 219 6.10 1.73 -18.40
N VAL A 220 5.86 0.42 -18.55
CA VAL A 220 5.25 -0.42 -17.52
C VAL A 220 6.27 -1.45 -17.02
N THR A 221 6.49 -1.48 -15.71
CA THR A 221 7.36 -2.46 -15.04
C THR A 221 6.53 -3.43 -14.20
N THR A 222 6.77 -4.72 -14.38
CA THR A 222 6.20 -5.76 -13.50
C THR A 222 7.05 -5.88 -12.23
N ALA A 223 6.49 -5.44 -11.11
CA ALA A 223 7.16 -5.47 -9.81
C ALA A 223 7.00 -6.86 -9.15
N VAL A 224 5.79 -7.40 -9.18
CA VAL A 224 5.45 -8.73 -8.66
C VAL A 224 4.75 -9.50 -9.78
N ASN A 225 5.22 -10.71 -10.08
CA ASN A 225 4.73 -11.49 -11.23
C ASN A 225 4.20 -12.85 -10.80
N ASN A 226 2.88 -13.04 -10.85
CA ASN A 226 2.20 -14.32 -10.61
C ASN A 226 2.60 -15.02 -9.30
N VAL A 227 2.82 -14.25 -8.23
CA VAL A 227 3.14 -14.82 -6.91
C VAL A 227 1.89 -15.43 -6.31
N LEU A 228 1.99 -16.66 -5.82
CA LEU A 228 0.91 -17.31 -5.09
C LEU A 228 0.98 -16.95 -3.60
N VAL A 229 -0.13 -16.47 -3.04
CA VAL A 229 -0.27 -16.15 -1.62
C VAL A 229 -1.53 -16.81 -1.06
N THR A 230 -1.44 -17.30 0.18
CA THR A 230 -2.53 -17.94 0.94
C THR A 230 -3.13 -16.96 1.94
#